data_AF-A0A532UR94-F1
#
_entry.id   AF-A0A532UR94-F1
#
_cell.length_a   1.000
_cell.length_b   1.000
_cell.length_c   1.000
_cell.angle_alpha   90.00
_cell.angle_beta   90.00
_cell.angle_gamma   90.00
#
_symmetry.space_group_name_H-M   'P 1'
#
loop_
_entity.id
_entity.type
_entity.pdbx_description
1 polymer ?
#
loop_
_entity_poly.entity_id
_entity_poly.type
_entity_poly.pdbx_seq_one_letter_code
_entity_poly.pdbx_strand_id
1 'polypeptide(L)'
;MKDRLSIQYLSSLIIRIILSLVCAGITYFVWMGLFILMADSIGPLMKGFFWIAAPVTTAMGFATGVFVHERVTVTRKATFPAVLIWPLLGCSAGALTVYWRGPMLIVFGMFAVGTASVVLRELVLRSKES
;
A
#
# COMPACT_ATOMS: atom_id res chain seq x y z
N MET A 1 -32.66 1.53 -9.63
CA MET A 1 -31.57 2.29 -10.30
C MET A 1 -30.39 2.59 -9.35
N LYS A 2 -30.65 2.84 -8.06
CA LYS A 2 -29.64 3.01 -6.99
C LYS A 2 -28.74 1.78 -6.77
N ASP A 3 -29.26 0.56 -7.00
CA ASP A 3 -28.51 -0.69 -6.75
C ASP A 3 -27.44 -1.02 -7.80
N ARG A 4 -27.68 -0.69 -9.09
CA ARG A 4 -26.70 -0.95 -10.15
C ARG A 4 -25.45 -0.07 -10.04
N LEU A 5 -25.62 1.18 -9.59
CA LEU A 5 -24.52 2.10 -9.29
C LEU A 5 -23.67 1.60 -8.11
N SER A 6 -24.28 0.97 -7.11
CA SER A 6 -23.56 0.38 -5.96
C SER A 6 -22.67 -0.78 -6.38
N ILE A 7 -23.16 -1.67 -7.26
CA ILE A 7 -22.44 -2.88 -7.70
C ILE A 7 -21.23 -2.52 -8.57
N GLN A 8 -21.38 -1.61 -9.53
CA GLN A 8 -20.27 -1.18 -10.39
C GLN A 8 -19.15 -0.50 -9.58
N TYR A 9 -19.55 0.31 -8.58
CA TYR A 9 -18.61 0.93 -7.66
C TYR A 9 -17.86 -0.09 -6.81
N LEU A 10 -18.59 -1.05 -6.20
CA LEU A 10 -17.97 -2.11 -5.39
C LEU A 10 -16.96 -2.92 -6.21
N SER A 11 -17.32 -3.27 -7.44
CA SER A 11 -16.42 -4.00 -8.35
C SER A 11 -15.15 -3.21 -8.66
N SER A 12 -15.29 -1.92 -9.00
CA SER A 12 -14.13 -1.06 -9.27
C SER A 12 -13.24 -0.90 -8.03
N LEU A 13 -13.83 -0.74 -6.85
CA LEU A 13 -13.11 -0.65 -5.59
C LEU A 13 -12.31 -1.94 -5.30
N ILE A 14 -12.95 -3.11 -5.48
CA ILE A 14 -12.29 -4.42 -5.28
C ILE A 14 -11.13 -4.60 -6.25
N ILE A 15 -11.33 -4.32 -7.54
CA ILE A 15 -10.27 -4.43 -8.56
C ILE A 15 -9.10 -3.53 -8.18
N ARG A 16 -9.36 -2.31 -7.75
CA ARG A 16 -8.34 -1.36 -7.30
C ARG A 16 -7.56 -1.87 -6.09
N ILE A 17 -8.24 -2.42 -5.09
CA ILE A 17 -7.61 -3.00 -3.91
C ILE A 17 -6.71 -4.17 -4.31
N ILE A 18 -7.23 -5.09 -5.13
CA ILE A 18 -6.46 -6.25 -5.60
C ILE A 18 -5.21 -5.79 -6.38
N LEU A 19 -5.36 -4.85 -7.32
CA LEU A 19 -4.24 -4.33 -8.10
C LEU A 19 -3.17 -3.69 -7.20
N SER A 20 -3.61 -2.93 -6.20
CA SER A 20 -2.72 -2.29 -5.22
C SER A 20 -2.01 -3.31 -4.35
N LEU A 21 -2.70 -4.36 -3.94
CA LEU A 21 -2.15 -5.44 -3.11
C LEU A 21 -1.15 -6.29 -3.89
N VAL A 22 -1.41 -6.56 -5.18
CA VAL A 22 -0.47 -7.23 -6.09
C VAL A 22 0.78 -6.37 -6.31
N CYS A 23 0.62 -5.08 -6.62
CA CYS A 23 1.76 -4.16 -6.79
C CYS A 23 2.59 -4.03 -5.51
N ALA A 24 1.95 -3.89 -4.36
CA ALA A 24 2.63 -3.87 -3.06
C ALA A 24 3.35 -5.18 -2.79
N GLY A 25 2.72 -6.31 -3.07
CA GLY A 25 3.30 -7.65 -2.99
C GLY A 25 4.59 -7.77 -3.80
N ILE A 26 4.51 -7.48 -5.10
CA ILE A 26 5.65 -7.54 -6.01
C ILE A 26 6.77 -6.60 -5.53
N THR A 27 6.43 -5.36 -5.19
CA THR A 27 7.43 -4.37 -4.73
C THR A 27 8.12 -4.82 -3.45
N TYR A 28 7.37 -5.38 -2.50
CA TYR A 28 7.89 -5.93 -1.26
C TYR A 28 8.82 -7.13 -1.51
N PHE A 29 8.40 -8.09 -2.35
CA PHE A 29 9.21 -9.27 -2.67
C PHE A 29 10.53 -8.88 -3.36
N VAL A 30 10.47 -7.97 -4.33
CA VAL A 30 11.67 -7.45 -5.01
C VAL A 30 12.59 -6.74 -4.01
N TRP A 31 12.03 -5.88 -3.16
CA TRP A 31 12.79 -5.18 -2.12
C TRP A 31 13.46 -6.13 -1.12
N MET A 32 12.72 -7.13 -0.63
CA MET A 32 13.26 -8.14 0.27
C MET A 32 14.31 -9.03 -0.38
N GLY A 33 14.10 -9.42 -1.64
CA GLY A 33 15.10 -10.17 -2.40
C GLY A 33 16.41 -9.38 -2.51
N LEU A 34 16.32 -8.10 -2.88
CA LEU A 34 17.49 -7.20 -2.91
C LEU A 34 18.14 -7.06 -1.53
N PHE A 35 17.34 -6.88 -0.48
CA PHE A 35 17.84 -6.76 0.89
C PHE A 35 18.62 -8.01 1.31
N ILE A 36 18.08 -9.21 1.07
CA ILE A 36 18.72 -10.47 1.41
C ILE A 36 20.03 -10.66 0.63
N LEU A 37 20.02 -10.37 -0.68
CA LEU A 37 21.23 -10.48 -1.52
C LEU A 37 22.34 -9.50 -1.10
N MET A 38 21.97 -8.33 -0.56
CA MET A 38 22.92 -7.33 -0.10
C MET A 38 23.25 -7.43 1.39
N ALA A 39 22.50 -8.21 2.17
CA ALA A 39 22.57 -8.22 3.63
C ALA A 39 23.96 -8.56 4.18
N ASP A 40 24.72 -9.40 3.51
CA ASP A 40 26.06 -9.80 3.97
C ASP A 40 27.15 -8.79 3.55
N SER A 41 26.88 -7.99 2.53
CA SER A 41 27.83 -7.03 1.95
C SER A 41 27.67 -5.60 2.51
N ILE A 42 26.56 -5.31 3.21
CA ILE A 42 26.25 -3.97 3.68
C ILE A 42 26.49 -3.81 5.19
N GLY A 43 27.11 -2.68 5.56
CA GLY A 43 27.35 -2.31 6.96
C GLY A 43 26.06 -2.10 7.77
N PRO A 44 26.15 -2.07 9.11
CA PRO A 44 24.98 -1.99 10.00
C PRO A 44 24.11 -0.74 9.77
N LEU A 45 24.72 0.39 9.38
CA LEU A 45 23.99 1.61 9.01
C LEU A 45 23.07 1.40 7.79
N MET A 46 23.59 0.73 6.76
CA MET A 46 22.80 0.42 5.56
C MET A 46 21.70 -0.59 5.85
N LYS A 47 21.92 -1.57 6.74
CA LYS A 47 20.84 -2.47 7.19
C LYS A 47 19.68 -1.70 7.82
N GLY A 48 19.99 -0.72 8.68
CA GLY A 48 18.97 0.15 9.28
C GLY A 48 18.20 0.95 8.24
N PHE A 49 18.90 1.54 7.27
CA PHE A 49 18.26 2.27 6.17
C PHE A 49 17.30 1.39 5.36
N PHE A 50 17.70 0.16 5.02
CA PHE A 50 16.86 -0.78 4.27
C PHE A 50 15.59 -1.19 5.05
N TRP A 51 15.70 -1.31 6.37
CA TRP A 51 14.56 -1.59 7.25
C TRP A 51 13.53 -0.45 7.26
N ILE A 52 14.00 0.80 7.32
CA ILE A 52 13.12 1.99 7.28
C ILE A 52 12.54 2.20 5.88
N ALA A 53 13.28 1.84 4.83
CA ALA A 53 12.82 1.96 3.46
C ALA A 53 11.76 0.90 3.09
N ALA A 54 11.69 -0.25 3.78
CA ALA A 54 10.69 -1.29 3.52
C ALA A 54 9.22 -0.81 3.58
N PRO A 55 8.74 -0.08 4.62
CA PRO A 55 7.40 0.48 4.61
C PRO A 55 7.19 1.50 3.50
N VAL A 56 8.22 2.28 3.16
CA VAL A 56 8.15 3.30 2.10
C VAL A 56 7.97 2.64 0.74
N THR A 57 8.77 1.63 0.42
CA THR A 57 8.69 0.90 -0.85
C THR A 57 7.39 0.13 -0.97
N THR A 58 6.92 -0.49 0.12
CA THR A 58 5.62 -1.18 0.14
C THR A 58 4.46 -0.20 -0.08
N ALA A 59 4.50 0.96 0.58
CA ALA A 59 3.51 2.03 0.37
C ALA A 59 3.54 2.58 -1.06
N MET A 60 4.72 2.70 -1.69
CA MET A 60 4.82 3.06 -3.10
C MET A 60 4.17 2.01 -3.99
N GLY A 61 4.33 0.71 -3.69
CA GLY A 61 3.66 -0.37 -4.41
C GLY A 61 2.13 -0.25 -4.33
N PHE A 62 1.59 0.01 -3.14
CA PHE A 62 0.15 0.29 -2.98
C PHE A 62 -0.29 1.52 -3.80
N ALA A 63 0.43 2.65 -3.66
CA ALA A 63 0.10 3.88 -4.38
C ALA A 63 0.17 3.71 -5.90
N THR A 64 1.13 2.92 -6.40
CA THR A 64 1.29 2.64 -7.83
C THR A 64 0.10 1.86 -8.36
N GLY A 65 -0.38 0.82 -7.66
CA GLY A 65 -1.58 0.10 -8.10
C GLY A 65 -2.83 0.98 -8.09
N VAL A 66 -3.00 1.82 -7.04
CA VAL A 66 -4.10 2.80 -6.98
C VAL A 66 -4.04 3.77 -8.17
N PHE A 67 -2.84 4.25 -8.51
CA PHE A 67 -2.60 5.22 -9.59
C PHE A 67 -2.80 4.61 -10.99
N VAL A 68 -2.30 3.39 -11.22
CA VAL A 68 -2.50 2.66 -12.49
C VAL A 68 -4.00 2.46 -12.74
N HIS A 69 -4.75 2.03 -11.71
CA HIS A 69 -6.19 1.90 -11.84
C HIS A 69 -6.89 3.23 -12.14
N GLU A 70 -6.49 4.32 -11.47
CA GLU A 70 -7.03 5.68 -11.68
C GLU A 70 -6.78 6.17 -13.12
N ARG A 71 -5.59 5.88 -13.67
CA ARG A 71 -5.22 6.20 -15.06
C ARG A 71 -6.04 5.40 -16.07
N VAL A 72 -6.25 4.10 -15.82
CA VAL A 72 -7.02 3.22 -16.72
C VAL A 72 -8.51 3.57 -16.71
N THR A 73 -9.06 3.93 -15.55
CA THR A 73 -10.49 4.22 -15.42
C THR A 73 -10.85 5.69 -15.62
N VAL A 74 -9.86 6.58 -15.84
CA VAL A 74 -10.04 8.04 -16.05
C VAL A 74 -10.89 8.70 -14.94
N THR A 75 -10.92 8.09 -13.76
CA THR A 75 -11.94 8.39 -12.75
C THR A 75 -11.60 9.58 -11.86
N ARG A 76 -10.34 10.03 -11.77
CA ARG A 76 -9.94 11.24 -11.01
C ARG A 76 -8.49 11.69 -11.25
N LYS A 77 -8.22 12.99 -11.06
CA LYS A 77 -6.87 13.60 -11.01
C LYS A 77 -6.37 13.72 -9.56
N ALA A 78 -6.30 12.63 -8.80
CA ALA A 78 -5.62 12.70 -7.50
C ALA A 78 -4.11 12.83 -7.73
N THR A 79 -3.45 13.74 -7.01
CA THR A 79 -1.99 13.85 -7.06
C THR A 79 -1.38 12.63 -6.38
N PHE A 80 -0.39 12.00 -7.04
CA PHE A 80 0.34 10.83 -6.51
C PHE A 80 0.75 10.95 -5.03
N PRO A 81 1.31 12.09 -4.53
CA PRO A 81 1.65 12.21 -3.11
C PRO A 81 0.43 12.11 -2.18
N ALA A 82 -0.73 12.63 -2.58
CA ALA A 82 -1.96 12.51 -1.77
C ALA A 82 -2.48 11.06 -1.70
N VAL A 83 -2.20 10.26 -2.73
CA VAL A 83 -2.48 8.82 -2.74
C VAL A 83 -1.50 8.08 -1.83
N LEU A 84 -0.23 8.48 -1.80
CA LEU A 84 0.85 7.80 -1.08
C LEU A 84 0.79 7.97 0.45
N ILE A 85 0.35 9.13 0.94
CA ILE A 85 0.34 9.43 2.39
C ILE A 85 -0.51 8.42 3.19
N TRP A 86 -1.67 8.03 2.64
CA TRP A 86 -2.58 7.09 3.31
C TRP A 86 -1.96 5.68 3.49
N PRO A 87 -1.51 4.98 2.43
CA PRO A 87 -0.78 3.72 2.55
C PRO A 87 0.49 3.85 3.40
N LEU A 88 1.22 4.97 3.30
CA LEU A 88 2.45 5.17 4.05
C LEU A 88 2.19 5.16 5.56
N LEU A 89 1.21 5.95 6.02
CA LEU A 89 0.78 5.94 7.42
C LEU A 89 0.30 4.55 7.85
N GLY A 90 -0.47 3.87 7.00
CA GLY A 90 -0.95 2.52 7.26
C GLY A 90 0.18 1.50 7.41
N CYS A 91 1.14 1.49 6.47
CA CYS A 91 2.28 0.58 6.51
C CYS A 91 3.19 0.88 7.71
N SER A 92 3.47 2.15 8.02
CA SER A 92 4.26 2.52 9.20
C SER A 92 3.59 2.11 10.51
N ALA A 93 2.28 2.35 10.65
CA ALA A 93 1.51 1.95 11.84
C ALA A 93 1.41 0.41 11.95
N GLY A 94 1.14 -0.26 10.84
CA GLY A 94 1.09 -1.73 10.76
C GLY A 94 2.43 -2.36 11.15
N ALA A 95 3.55 -1.77 10.74
CA ALA A 95 4.87 -2.24 11.13
C ALA A 95 5.14 -2.05 12.63
N LEU A 96 4.81 -0.87 13.16
CA LEU A 96 5.06 -0.51 14.56
C LEU A 96 4.27 -1.39 15.53
N THR A 97 3.01 -1.68 15.21
CA THR A 97 2.11 -2.47 16.07
C THR A 97 2.57 -3.91 16.30
N VAL A 98 3.25 -4.50 15.33
CA VAL A 98 3.66 -5.93 15.37
C VAL A 98 5.17 -6.12 15.40
N TYR A 99 5.95 -5.03 15.46
CA TYR A 99 7.42 -5.05 15.48
C TYR A 99 7.98 -6.05 16.50
N TRP A 100 7.37 -6.13 17.68
CA TRP A 100 7.81 -7.00 18.77
C TRP A 100 7.56 -8.50 18.54
N ARG A 101 6.61 -8.88 17.67
CA ARG A 101 6.25 -10.29 17.43
C ARG A 101 7.06 -10.96 16.32
N GLY A 102 7.95 -10.24 15.64
CA GLY A 102 8.87 -10.77 14.66
C GLY A 102 8.57 -10.38 13.20
N PRO A 103 9.54 -10.61 12.29
CA PRO A 103 9.56 -10.01 10.95
C PRO A 103 8.43 -10.48 10.04
N MET A 104 7.95 -11.72 10.16
CA MET A 104 6.83 -12.19 9.32
C MET A 104 5.53 -11.44 9.63
N LEU A 105 5.27 -11.14 10.90
CA LEU A 105 4.05 -10.42 11.30
C LEU A 105 4.09 -8.95 10.87
N ILE A 106 5.28 -8.35 10.78
CA ILE A 106 5.48 -6.99 10.24
C ILE A 106 4.90 -6.88 8.84
N VAL A 107 5.16 -7.87 7.99
CA VAL A 107 4.61 -7.91 6.62
C VAL A 107 3.09 -7.96 6.67
N PHE A 108 2.52 -8.91 7.41
CA PHE A 108 1.06 -9.02 7.52
C PHE A 108 0.42 -7.74 8.06
N GLY A 109 1.03 -7.12 9.08
CA GLY A 109 0.59 -5.84 9.62
C GLY A 109 0.63 -4.71 8.59
N MET A 110 1.75 -4.57 7.86
CA MET A 110 1.89 -3.57 6.80
C MET A 110 0.86 -3.74 5.70
N PHE A 111 0.60 -4.98 5.25
CA PHE A 111 -0.38 -5.26 4.20
C PHE A 111 -1.81 -5.04 4.68
N ALA A 112 -2.15 -5.53 5.88
CA ALA A 112 -3.51 -5.39 6.42
C ALA A 112 -3.86 -3.93 6.67
N VAL A 113 -3.00 -3.20 7.40
CA VAL A 113 -3.26 -1.79 7.74
C VAL A 113 -3.08 -0.89 6.51
N GLY A 114 -2.15 -1.20 5.61
CA GLY A 114 -2.01 -0.53 4.32
C GLY A 114 -3.27 -0.66 3.46
N THR A 115 -3.82 -1.86 3.34
CA THR A 115 -5.08 -2.10 2.63
C THR A 115 -6.25 -1.38 3.28
N ALA A 116 -6.37 -1.46 4.61
CA ALA A 116 -7.39 -0.74 5.37
C ALA A 116 -7.31 0.77 5.13
N SER A 117 -6.10 1.32 5.04
CA SER A 117 -5.87 2.75 4.77
C SER A 117 -6.32 3.16 3.37
N VAL A 118 -6.10 2.30 2.35
CA VAL A 118 -6.65 2.53 1.01
C VAL A 118 -8.18 2.52 1.04
N VAL A 119 -8.79 1.54 1.72
CA VAL A 119 -10.25 1.48 1.86
C VAL A 119 -10.80 2.72 2.56
N LEU A 120 -10.17 3.14 3.66
CA LEU A 120 -10.60 4.32 4.42
C LEU A 120 -10.52 5.59 3.57
N ARG A 121 -9.44 5.76 2.80
CA ARG A 121 -9.27 6.88 1.87
C ARG A 121 -10.44 6.96 0.88
N GLU A 122 -10.83 5.84 0.28
CA GLU A 122 -11.96 5.80 -0.66
C GLU A 122 -13.30 6.15 0.02
N LEU A 123 -13.53 5.66 1.25
CA LEU A 123 -14.73 6.00 2.02
C LEU A 123 -14.80 7.49 2.37
N VAL A 124 -13.68 8.08 2.81
CA VAL A 124 -13.60 9.52 3.11
C VAL A 124 -13.83 10.37 1.87
N LEU A 125 -13.22 9.98 0.74
CA LEU A 125 -13.40 10.67 -0.53
C LEU A 125 -14.86 10.60 -1.03
N ARG A 126 -15.54 9.48 -0.81
CA ARG A 126 -16.97 9.33 -1.15
C ARG A 126 -17.85 10.20 -0.26
N SER A 127 -17.56 10.29 1.04
CA SER A 127 -18.33 11.11 1.98
C SER A 127 -18.27 12.62 1.67
N LYS A 128 -17.24 13.09 0.97
CA LYS A 128 -17.12 14.50 0.57
C LYS A 128 -17.90 14.87 -0.69
N GLU A 129 -18.37 13.89 -1.45
CA GLU A 129 -19.16 14.11 -2.67
C GLU A 129 -20.67 13.98 -2.46
N SER A 130 -21.09 13.50 -1.28
CA SER A 130 -22.50 13.40 -0.90
C SER A 130 -22.94 14.56 -0.03
#